data_AF-A0A3D5EBK9-F1
#
_entry.id   AF-A0A3D5EBK9-F1
#
_cell.length_a   1.000
_cell.length_b   1.000
_cell.length_c   1.000
_cell.angle_alpha   90.00
_cell.angle_beta   90.00
_cell.angle_gamma   90.00
#
_symmetry.space_group_name_H-M   'P 1'
#
loop_
_entity.id
_entity.type
_entity.pdbx_description
1 polymer ?
#
loop_
_entity_poly.entity_id
_entity_poly.type
_entity_poly.pdbx_seq_one_letter_code
_entity_poly.pdbx_strand_id
1 'polypeptide(L)' 'DVSLDRVFIGSCTNSRLEDLRAAAATVRGRQVASGVRAMVVPGSGLVKVAAEAEGLDQVFRDAGFEWR' A
#
# COMPACT_ATOMS: atom_id res chain seq x y z
N ASP A 1 21.08 -2.34 -13.12
CA ASP A 1 20.47 -1.38 -12.19
C ASP A 1 19.18 -0.89 -12.82
N VAL A 2 18.04 -0.99 -12.14
CA VAL A 2 16.74 -0.53 -12.65
C VAL A 2 16.19 0.48 -11.67
N SER A 3 16.15 1.75 -12.08
CA SER A 3 15.53 2.82 -11.31
C SER A 3 14.01 2.66 -11.37
N LEU A 4 13.36 2.76 -10.21
CA LEU A 4 11.91 2.72 -10.10
C LEU A 4 11.38 4.14 -9.95
N ASP A 5 10.47 4.56 -10.82
CA ASP A 5 9.83 5.87 -10.72
C ASP A 5 8.51 5.80 -9.94
N ARG A 6 7.77 4.70 -10.09
CA ARG A 6 6.43 4.53 -9.54
C ARG A 6 6.19 3.11 -9.05
N VAL A 7 5.50 3.01 -7.92
CA VAL A 7 5.06 1.74 -7.34
C VAL A 7 3.54 1.79 -7.14
N PHE A 8 2.86 0.73 -7.56
CA PHE A 8 1.42 0.61 -7.47
C PHE A 8 1.05 -0.71 -6.82
N ILE A 9 0.29 -0.67 -5.73
CA ILE A 9 -0.24 -1.85 -5.06
C ILE A 9 -1.76 -1.74 -5.10
N GLY A 10 -2.40 -2.30 -6.11
CA GLY A 10 -3.85 -2.15 -6.15
C GLY A 10 -4.61 -2.60 -7.40
N SER A 11 -4.60 -3.87 -7.78
CA SER A 11 -5.40 -4.34 -8.93
C SER A 11 -6.56 -5.25 -8.52
N CYS A 12 -7.54 -5.42 -9.41
CA CYS A 12 -8.63 -6.39 -9.26
C CYS A 12 -8.15 -7.84 -9.04
N THR A 13 -6.87 -8.14 -9.28
CA THR A 13 -6.23 -9.42 -9.00
C THR A 13 -5.41 -9.46 -7.70
N ASN A 14 -4.97 -8.32 -7.14
CA ASN A 14 -3.95 -8.27 -6.07
C ASN A 14 -4.22 -7.19 -5.01
N SER A 15 -5.49 -7.00 -4.64
CA SER A 15 -5.89 -6.07 -3.59
C SER A 15 -6.83 -6.71 -2.59
N ARG A 16 -6.57 -7.98 -2.25
CA ARG A 16 -7.26 -8.62 -1.13
C ARG A 16 -6.70 -8.07 0.18
N LEU A 17 -7.45 -8.25 1.26
CA LEU A 17 -7.00 -7.80 2.57
C LEU A 17 -5.68 -8.47 2.98
N GLU A 18 -5.49 -9.74 2.64
CA GLU A 18 -4.24 -10.47 2.90
C GLU A 18 -3.02 -9.88 2.17
N ASP A 19 -3.19 -9.45 0.91
CA ASP A 19 -2.13 -8.80 0.13
C ASP A 19 -1.72 -7.48 0.79
N LEU A 20 -2.71 -6.68 1.21
CA LEU A 20 -2.48 -5.41 1.89
C LEU A 20 -1.77 -5.61 3.23
N ARG A 21 -2.12 -6.66 4.00
CA ARG A 21 -1.42 -6.99 5.25
C ARG A 21 0.03 -7.39 5.01
N ALA A 22 0.30 -8.22 4.01
CA ALA A 22 1.65 -8.65 3.67
C ALA A 22 2.52 -7.47 3.21
N ALA A 23 1.95 -6.59 2.39
CA ALA A 23 2.61 -5.35 1.96
C ALA A 23 2.85 -4.41 3.16
N ALA A 24 1.85 -4.22 4.03
CA ALA A 24 1.96 -3.39 5.23
C ALA A 24 3.06 -3.91 6.17
N ALA A 25 3.16 -5.22 6.38
CA ALA A 25 4.22 -5.82 7.19
C ALA A 25 5.62 -5.56 6.61
N THR A 26 5.74 -5.47 5.28
CA THR A 26 7.01 -5.21 4.60
C THR A 26 7.41 -3.74 4.67
N VAL A 27 6.44 -2.81 4.53
CA VAL A 27 6.70 -1.37 4.54
C VAL A 27 6.72 -0.76 5.95
N ARG A 28 6.23 -1.48 6.97
CA ARG A 28 6.24 -1.00 8.36
C ARG A 28 7.67 -0.66 8.81
N GLY A 29 7.85 0.58 9.26
CA GLY A 29 9.15 1.10 9.69
C GLY A 29 10.11 1.41 8.54
N ARG A 30 9.65 1.35 7.29
CA ARG A 30 10.38 1.76 6.09
C ARG A 30 9.67 2.94 5.42
N GLN A 31 10.39 3.67 4.59
CA GLN A 31 9.84 4.76 3.80
C GLN A 31 10.13 4.54 2.32
N VAL A 32 9.24 5.05 1.48
CA VAL A 32 9.43 5.10 0.03
C VAL A 32 10.69 5.91 -0.27
N ALA A 33 11.51 5.39 -1.18
CA ALA A 33 12.75 6.05 -1.58
C ALA A 33 12.48 7.42 -2.23
N SER A 34 13.39 8.38 -2.05
CA SER A 34 13.23 9.73 -2.60
C SER A 34 13.08 9.70 -4.12
N GLY A 35 12.06 10.37 -4.65
CA GLY A 35 11.79 10.41 -6.09
C GLY A 35 10.89 9.29 -6.60
N VAL A 36 10.58 8.29 -5.78
CA VAL A 36 9.62 7.24 -6.13
C VAL A 36 8.21 7.66 -5.68
N ARG A 37 7.23 7.56 -6.57
CA ARG A 37 5.82 7.77 -6.20
C ARG A 37 5.13 6.43 -5.97
N ALA A 38 4.73 6.17 -4.74
CA ALA A 38 4.09 4.91 -4.38
C ALA A 38 2.61 5.12 -4.02
N MET A 39 1.73 4.24 -4.49
CA MET A 39 0.30 4.32 -4.18
C MET A 39 -0.31 2.94 -3.92
N VAL A 40 -1.34 2.91 -3.08
CA VAL A 40 -2.09 1.72 -2.70
C VAL A 40 -3.58 1.93 -2.96
N VAL A 41 -4.20 0.98 -3.67
CA VAL A 41 -5.63 0.99 -4.00
C VAL A 41 -6.27 -0.35 -3.60
N PRO A 42 -7.18 -0.37 -2.61
CA PRO A 42 -7.93 -1.57 -2.24
C PRO A 42 -8.81 -2.06 -3.38
N GLY A 43 -9.02 -3.38 -3.45
CA GLY A 43 -9.70 -4.01 -4.59
C GLY A 43 -11.20 -3.79 -4.61
N SER A 44 -11.75 -3.41 -3.47
CA SER A 44 -13.15 -3.07 -3.28
C SER A 44 -13.30 -2.16 -2.06
N GLY A 45 -14.45 -1.49 -1.95
CA GLY A 45 -14.80 -0.70 -0.77
C GLY A 45 -14.83 -1.53 0.52
N LEU A 46 -15.23 -2.81 0.43
CA LEU A 46 -15.23 -3.70 1.61
C LEU A 46 -13.82 -3.98 2.11
N VAL A 47 -12.86 -4.21 1.20
CA VAL A 47 -11.46 -4.38 1.57
C VAL A 47 -10.88 -3.09 2.13
N LYS A 48 -11.22 -1.94 1.55
CA LYS A 48 -10.81 -0.62 2.06
C LYS A 48 -11.22 -0.44 3.52
N VAL A 49 -12.49 -0.65 3.83
CA VAL A 49 -13.03 -0.52 5.20
C VAL A 49 -12.36 -1.51 6.15
N ALA A 50 -12.16 -2.77 5.74
CA ALA A 50 -11.48 -3.75 6.57
C ALA A 50 -10.00 -3.39 6.82
N ALA A 51 -9.30 -2.89 5.81
CA ALA A 51 -7.91 -2.46 5.92
C ALA A 51 -7.77 -1.21 6.80
N GLU A 52 -8.71 -0.27 6.71
CA GLU A 52 -8.77 0.93 7.56
C GLU A 52 -9.12 0.56 9.01
N ALA A 53 -10.02 -0.42 9.23
CA ALA A 53 -10.33 -0.93 10.56
C ALA A 53 -9.12 -1.60 11.25
N GLU A 54 -8.19 -2.15 10.47
CA GLU A 54 -6.93 -2.69 10.96
C GLU A 54 -5.79 -1.66 11.03
N GLY A 55 -6.02 -0.43 10.58
CA GLY A 55 -5.01 0.62 10.53
C GLY A 55 -3.91 0.40 9.49
N LEU A 56 -4.15 -0.44 8.48
CA LEU A 56 -3.19 -0.68 7.39
C LEU A 56 -2.97 0.61 6.58
N ASP A 57 -4.02 1.41 6.42
CA ASP A 57 -3.97 2.71 5.75
C ASP A 57 -2.94 3.65 6.38
N GLN A 58 -2.84 3.67 7.72
CA GLN A 58 -1.84 4.47 8.44
C GLN A 58 -0.42 3.96 8.17
N VAL A 59 -0.21 2.64 8.20
CA VAL A 59 1.11 2.05 7.91
C VAL A 59 1.61 2.45 6.52
N PHE A 60 0.72 2.47 5.53
CA PHE A 60 1.06 2.90 4.17
C PHE A 60 1.33 4.41 4.10
N ARG A 61 0.50 5.24 4.73
CA ARG A 61 0.71 6.70 4.76
C ARG A 61 2.01 7.07 5.47
N ASP A 62 2.33 6.43 6.59
CA ASP A 62 3.56 6.63 7.34
C ASP A 62 4.81 6.24 6.52
N ALA A 63 4.67 5.22 5.67
CA ALA A 63 5.71 4.83 4.73
C ALA A 63 5.81 5.78 3.51
N GLY A 64 4.90 6.74 3.35
CA GLY A 64 4.89 7.69 2.24
C GLY A 64 4.11 7.22 1.00
N PHE A 65 3.24 6.21 1.15
CA PHE A 65 2.34 5.79 0.07
C PHE A 65 1.07 6.65 0.04
N GLU A 66 0.55 6.89 -1.16
CA GLU A 66 -0.78 7.46 -1.36
C GLU A 66 -1.87 6.38 -1.17
N TRP A 67 -2.80 6.59 -0.26
CA TRP A 67 -3.95 5.70 -0.03
C TRP A 67 -5.18 6.19 -0.81
N ARG A 68 -5.69 5.40 -1.76
CA ARG A 68 -6.86 5.75 -2.59
C ARG A 68 -7.98 4.74 -2.45
#